data_AF-A0A970X9L1-F1
#
_entry.id   AF-A0A970X9L1-F1
#
_cell.length_a   1.000
_cell.length_b   1.000
_cell.length_c   1.000
_cell.angle_alpha   90.00
_cell.angle_beta   90.00
_cell.angle_gamma   90.00
#
_symmetry.space_group_name_H-M   'P 1'
#
loop_
_entity.id
_entity.type
_entity.pdbx_description
1 polymer ?
#
loop_
_entity_poly.entity_id
_entity_poly.type
_entity_poly.pdbx_seq_one_letter_code
_entity_poly.pdbx_strand_id
1 'polypeptide(L)'
;FQGLLDQGEITYFVPFAAAILLVSLGSDYNIFLVGRIWDEARRRPLRDAVRVAGSRAATPITIAGLVLAGSFALLALVPVQPFRELAFAMAAGLLIDAFLVRTLFVPALITLVGERSGWPGHRLATARAPDSSSAAPAASVRPGA
;
A
#
# COMPACT_ATOMS: atom_id res chain seq x y z
N PHE A 1 -31.98 -28.40 -15.26
CA PHE A 1 -31.94 -28.24 -13.79
C PHE A 1 -32.01 -26.78 -13.33
N GLN A 2 -32.62 -25.86 -14.10
CA GLN A 2 -32.82 -24.45 -13.70
C GLN A 2 -34.28 -24.10 -13.36
N GLY A 3 -35.25 -24.93 -13.74
CA GLY A 3 -36.68 -24.63 -13.54
C GLY A 3 -37.27 -25.02 -12.18
N LEU A 4 -36.49 -25.56 -11.23
CA LEU A 4 -37.03 -26.21 -10.03
C LEU A 4 -36.69 -25.52 -8.69
N LEU A 5 -35.81 -24.51 -8.65
CA LEU A 5 -35.19 -24.07 -7.39
C LEU A 5 -35.25 -22.59 -7.04
N ASP A 6 -35.94 -21.73 -7.82
CA ASP A 6 -36.13 -20.30 -7.50
C ASP A 6 -34.86 -19.63 -6.93
N GLN A 7 -33.69 -20.00 -7.49
CA GLN A 7 -32.42 -19.43 -7.08
C GLN A 7 -32.30 -18.13 -7.87
N GLY A 8 -32.17 -17.00 -7.17
CA GLY A 8 -31.77 -15.74 -7.82
C GLY A 8 -30.47 -15.99 -8.57
N GLU A 9 -30.55 -16.06 -9.91
CA GLU A 9 -29.37 -16.27 -10.75
C GLU A 9 -28.44 -15.07 -10.54
N ILE A 10 -27.17 -15.33 -10.20
CA ILE A 10 -26.17 -14.26 -10.15
C ILE A 10 -26.08 -13.66 -11.55
N THR A 11 -26.16 -12.34 -11.61
CA THR A 11 -26.14 -11.64 -12.89
C THR A 11 -24.80 -11.87 -13.59
N TYR A 12 -24.81 -12.45 -14.79
CA TYR A 12 -23.60 -12.94 -15.47
C TYR A 12 -22.45 -11.91 -15.55
N PHE A 13 -22.74 -10.64 -15.80
CA PHE A 13 -21.71 -9.61 -15.95
C PHE A 13 -21.16 -9.09 -14.60
N VAL A 14 -21.86 -9.28 -13.48
CA VAL A 14 -21.52 -8.66 -12.20
C VAL A 14 -20.18 -9.17 -11.65
N PRO A 15 -19.87 -10.49 -11.64
CA PRO A 15 -18.56 -10.96 -11.20
C PRO A 15 -17.41 -10.39 -12.04
N PHE A 16 -17.59 -10.28 -13.35
CA PHE A 16 -16.59 -9.68 -14.24
C PHE A 16 -16.40 -8.19 -13.96
N ALA A 17 -17.50 -7.45 -13.82
CA ALA A 17 -17.46 -6.03 -13.48
C ALA A 17 -16.78 -5.81 -12.12
N ALA A 18 -17.17 -6.56 -11.09
CA ALA A 18 -16.57 -6.48 -9.77
C ALA A 18 -15.07 -6.81 -9.79
N ALA A 19 -14.66 -7.85 -10.51
CA ALA A 19 -13.26 -8.22 -10.63
C ALA A 19 -12.42 -7.10 -11.27
N ILE A 20 -12.88 -6.55 -12.40
CA ILE A 20 -12.19 -5.45 -13.09
C ILE A 20 -12.15 -4.20 -12.20
N LEU A 21 -13.26 -3.84 -11.58
CA LEU A 21 -13.33 -2.67 -10.71
C LEU A 21 -12.44 -2.82 -9.47
N LEU A 22 -12.46 -3.97 -8.80
CA LEU A 22 -11.60 -4.23 -7.64
C LEU A 22 -10.12 -4.22 -8.01
N VAL A 23 -9.74 -4.83 -9.14
CA VAL A 23 -8.34 -4.85 -9.61
C VAL A 23 -7.89 -3.45 -10.01
N SER A 24 -8.71 -2.72 -10.77
CA SER A 24 -8.39 -1.35 -11.20
C SER A 24 -8.21 -0.44 -9.99
N LEU A 25 -9.17 -0.45 -9.08
CA LEU A 25 -9.19 0.42 -7.91
C LEU A 25 -8.11 0.04 -6.89
N GLY A 26 -7.86 -1.25 -6.69
CA GLY A 26 -6.79 -1.75 -5.81
C GLY A 26 -5.39 -1.39 -6.33
N SER A 27 -5.19 -1.40 -7.65
CA SER A 27 -3.91 -1.03 -8.28
C SER A 27 -3.57 0.44 -8.05
N ASP A 28 -4.53 1.35 -8.21
CA ASP A 28 -4.30 2.80 -8.10
C ASP A 28 -3.77 3.19 -6.72
N TYR A 29 -4.22 2.51 -5.66
CA TYR A 29 -3.72 2.76 -4.30
C TYR A 29 -2.35 2.15 -4.03
N ASN A 30 -2.03 1.02 -4.67
CA ASN A 30 -0.71 0.40 -4.52
C ASN A 30 0.35 1.27 -5.19
N ILE A 31 0.02 1.89 -6.34
CA ILE A 31 0.87 2.86 -7.03
C ILE A 31 1.11 4.10 -6.16
N PHE A 32 0.07 4.67 -5.52
CA PHE A 32 0.25 5.84 -4.65
C PHE A 32 1.16 5.55 -3.44
N LEU A 33 0.98 4.38 -2.81
CA LEU A 33 1.82 3.96 -1.69
C LEU A 33 3.28 3.76 -2.12
N VAL A 34 3.51 3.10 -3.25
CA VAL A 34 4.84 2.88 -3.82
C VAL A 34 5.50 4.23 -4.16
N GLY A 35 4.76 5.17 -4.75
CA GLY A 35 5.27 6.52 -5.03
C GLY A 35 5.79 7.24 -3.77
N ARG A 36 5.05 7.14 -2.66
CA ARG A 36 5.47 7.73 -1.37
C ARG A 36 6.67 7.02 -0.75
N ILE A 37 6.76 5.70 -0.89
CA ILE A 37 7.93 4.93 -0.46
C ILE A 37 9.18 5.38 -1.24
N TRP A 38 9.06 5.58 -2.56
CA TRP A 38 10.15 6.06 -3.40
C TRP A 38 10.59 7.49 -3.04
N ASP A 39 9.66 8.39 -2.73
CA ASP A 39 9.98 9.74 -2.29
C ASP A 39 10.78 9.75 -0.97
N GLU A 40 10.41 8.90 0.00
CA GLU A 40 11.12 8.80 1.28
C GLU A 40 12.44 8.03 1.15
N ALA A 41 12.53 7.08 0.21
CA ALA A 41 13.76 6.32 -0.09
C ALA A 41 14.88 7.17 -0.71
N ARG A 42 14.56 8.37 -1.21
CA ARG A 42 15.58 9.37 -1.61
C ARG A 42 16.34 9.95 -0.41
N ARG A 43 15.77 9.88 0.79
CA ARG A 43 16.30 10.50 2.02
C ARG A 43 16.74 9.47 3.06
N ARG A 44 16.29 8.22 2.95
CA ARG A 44 16.52 7.17 3.94
C ARG A 44 16.80 5.81 3.28
N PRO A 45 17.46 4.88 4.00
CA PRO A 45 17.53 3.48 3.57
C PRO A 45 16.14 2.91 3.31
N LEU A 46 16.01 2.04 2.30
CA LEU A 46 14.73 1.52 1.82
C LEU A 46 13.86 0.93 2.94
N ARG A 47 14.46 0.19 3.89
CA ARG A 47 13.74 -0.41 5.03
C ARG A 47 13.06 0.64 5.93
N ASP A 48 13.70 1.78 6.12
CA ASP A 48 13.17 2.85 6.98
C ASP A 48 12.23 3.75 6.19
N ALA A 49 12.48 3.93 4.89
CA ALA A 49 11.55 4.58 3.98
C ALA A 49 10.21 3.84 3.91
N VAL A 50 10.21 2.51 3.85
CA VAL A 50 8.99 1.69 3.86
C VAL A 50 8.23 1.83 5.18
N ARG A 51 8.94 1.78 6.32
CA ARG A 51 8.30 1.97 7.64
C ARG A 51 7.66 3.35 7.78
N VAL A 52 8.36 4.41 7.37
CA VAL A 52 7.92 5.80 7.54
C VAL A 52 6.88 6.22 6.50
N ALA A 53 7.06 5.83 5.24
CA ALA A 53 6.10 6.12 4.18
C ALA A 53 4.82 5.30 4.34
N GLY A 54 4.94 4.03 4.74
CA GLY A 54 3.80 3.16 5.05
C GLY A 54 2.92 3.75 6.15
N SER A 55 3.51 4.18 7.28
CA SER A 55 2.75 4.76 8.38
C SER A 55 2.08 6.09 8.03
N ARG A 56 2.69 6.91 7.16
CA ARG A 56 2.17 8.23 6.78
C ARG A 56 1.13 8.18 5.65
N ALA A 57 1.28 7.24 4.72
CA ALA A 57 0.37 7.08 3.60
C ALA A 57 -0.90 6.27 3.97
N ALA A 58 -0.86 5.50 5.07
CA ALA A 58 -1.97 4.66 5.49
C ALA A 58 -3.26 5.46 5.76
N THR A 59 -3.18 6.61 6.44
CA THR A 59 -4.39 7.33 6.88
C THR A 59 -5.24 7.88 5.73
N PRO A 60 -4.71 8.68 4.77
CA PRO A 60 -5.53 9.23 3.69
C PRO A 60 -6.12 8.14 2.78
N ILE A 61 -5.36 7.08 2.51
CA ILE A 61 -5.78 5.98 1.65
C ILE A 61 -6.91 5.19 2.31
N THR A 62 -6.79 4.91 3.61
CA THR A 62 -7.83 4.18 4.37
C THR A 62 -9.14 4.95 4.40
N ILE A 63 -9.09 6.28 4.60
CA ILE A 63 -10.29 7.12 4.56
C ILE A 63 -10.95 7.08 3.18
N ALA A 64 -10.16 7.22 2.11
CA ALA A 64 -10.68 7.15 0.74
C ALA A 64 -11.33 5.79 0.44
N GLY A 65 -10.68 4.69 0.84
CA GLY A 65 -11.22 3.34 0.69
C GLY A 65 -12.51 3.12 1.49
N LEU A 66 -12.58 3.65 2.71
CA LEU A 66 -13.76 3.52 3.57
C LEU A 66 -14.97 4.31 3.03
N VAL A 67 -14.74 5.54 2.56
CA VAL A 67 -15.78 6.36 1.91
C VAL A 67 -16.31 5.66 0.65
N LEU A 68 -15.43 5.04 -0.13
CA LEU A 68 -15.81 4.32 -1.34
C LEU A 68 -16.56 3.03 -1.03
N ALA A 69 -16.11 2.25 -0.04
CA ALA A 69 -16.83 1.07 0.44
C ALA A 69 -18.24 1.45 0.97
N GLY A 70 -18.34 2.56 1.70
CA GLY A 70 -19.63 3.11 2.16
C GLY A 70 -20.53 3.53 0.99
N SER A 71 -19.97 4.12 -0.06
CA SER A 71 -20.72 4.51 -1.26
C SER A 71 -21.30 3.29 -1.98
N PHE A 72 -20.52 2.20 -2.11
CA PHE A 72 -21.03 0.93 -2.63
C PHE A 72 -22.03 0.26 -1.68
N ALA A 73 -21.86 0.36 -0.36
CA ALA A 73 -22.86 -0.14 0.58
C ALA A 73 -24.21 0.56 0.42
N LEU A 74 -24.23 1.87 0.14
CA LEU A 74 -25.47 2.60 -0.19
C LEU A 74 -26.11 2.12 -1.49
N LEU A 75 -25.32 1.70 -2.49
CA LEU A 75 -25.85 1.13 -3.72
C LEU A 75 -26.69 -0.14 -3.48
N ALA A 76 -26.43 -0.88 -2.40
CA ALA A 76 -27.21 -2.07 -2.03
C ALA A 76 -28.67 -1.76 -1.64
N LEU A 77 -28.98 -0.49 -1.35
CA LEU A 77 -30.36 -0.04 -1.06
C LEU A 77 -31.22 -0.01 -2.31
N VAL A 78 -30.62 0.04 -3.50
CA VAL A 78 -31.36 0.04 -4.76
C VAL A 78 -32.00 -1.34 -4.95
N PRO A 79 -33.33 -1.43 -5.21
CA PRO A 79 -34.04 -2.70 -5.32
C PRO A 79 -33.83 -3.36 -6.70
N VAL A 80 -32.58 -3.40 -7.16
CA VAL A 80 -32.16 -4.00 -8.44
C VAL A 80 -31.10 -5.05 -8.12
N GLN A 81 -31.37 -6.30 -8.51
CA GLN A 81 -30.53 -7.44 -8.14
C GLN A 81 -29.04 -7.28 -8.55
N PRO A 82 -28.70 -6.93 -9.81
CA PRO A 82 -27.30 -6.70 -10.21
C PRO A 82 -26.57 -5.66 -9.36
N PHE A 83 -27.27 -4.62 -8.90
CA PHE A 83 -26.67 -3.56 -8.10
C PHE A 83 -26.39 -4.01 -6.68
N ARG A 84 -27.25 -4.87 -6.12
CA ARG A 84 -27.05 -5.45 -4.79
C ARG A 84 -25.86 -6.42 -4.77
N GLU A 85 -25.74 -7.23 -5.82
CA GLU A 85 -24.60 -8.15 -6.02
C GLU A 85 -23.28 -7.37 -6.19
N LEU A 86 -23.29 -6.34 -7.03
CA LEU A 86 -22.12 -5.48 -7.25
C LEU A 86 -21.76 -4.69 -5.98
N ALA A 87 -22.75 -4.12 -5.30
CA ALA A 87 -22.56 -3.40 -4.04
C ALA A 87 -21.91 -4.26 -2.97
N PHE A 88 -22.38 -5.50 -2.80
CA PHE A 88 -21.81 -6.44 -1.85
C PHE A 88 -20.37 -6.80 -2.22
N ALA A 89 -20.13 -7.18 -3.48
CA ALA A 89 -18.79 -7.56 -3.94
C ALA A 89 -17.78 -6.41 -3.78
N MET A 90 -18.17 -5.19 -4.14
CA MET A 90 -17.31 -4.01 -4.04
C MET A 90 -17.09 -3.58 -2.58
N ALA A 91 -18.13 -3.53 -1.76
CA ALA A 91 -17.99 -3.16 -0.35
C ALA A 91 -17.10 -4.17 0.40
N ALA A 92 -17.34 -5.47 0.23
CA ALA A 92 -16.51 -6.50 0.83
C ALA A 92 -15.06 -6.46 0.30
N GLY A 93 -14.88 -6.38 -1.03
CA GLY A 93 -13.56 -6.33 -1.64
C GLY A 93 -12.74 -5.12 -1.22
N LEU A 94 -13.35 -3.94 -1.12
CA LEU A 94 -12.68 -2.72 -0.68
C LEU A 94 -12.32 -2.75 0.81
N LEU A 95 -13.17 -3.31 1.66
CA LEU A 95 -12.85 -3.51 3.07
C LEU A 95 -11.70 -4.50 3.24
N ILE A 96 -11.71 -5.61 2.48
CA ILE A 96 -10.62 -6.59 2.49
C ILE A 96 -9.31 -5.95 2.00
N ASP A 97 -9.33 -5.15 0.93
CA ASP A 97 -8.13 -4.44 0.48
C ASP A 97 -7.60 -3.49 1.55
N ALA A 98 -8.47 -2.63 2.08
CA ALA A 98 -8.09 -1.59 3.04
C ALA A 98 -7.53 -2.18 4.33
N PHE A 99 -8.11 -3.25 4.85
CA PHE A 99 -7.74 -3.81 6.15
C PHE A 99 -6.75 -4.98 6.05
N LEU A 100 -6.97 -5.95 5.15
CA LEU A 100 -6.14 -7.15 5.08
C LEU A 100 -4.96 -6.97 4.13
N VAL A 101 -5.23 -6.58 2.88
CA VAL A 101 -4.17 -6.52 1.86
C VAL A 101 -3.18 -5.41 2.21
N ARG A 102 -3.67 -4.20 2.51
CA ARG A 102 -2.81 -3.04 2.76
C ARG A 102 -2.07 -3.09 4.10
N THR A 103 -2.70 -3.59 5.16
CA THR A 103 -2.09 -3.60 6.51
C THR A 103 -1.16 -4.78 6.73
N LEU A 104 -1.43 -5.93 6.09
CA LEU A 104 -0.65 -7.15 6.30
C LEU A 104 0.13 -7.54 5.06
N PHE A 105 -0.55 -7.67 3.91
CA PHE A 105 0.03 -8.27 2.71
C PHE A 105 1.10 -7.40 2.06
N VAL A 106 0.84 -6.10 1.93
CA VAL A 106 1.78 -5.12 1.33
C VAL A 106 3.07 -4.98 2.16
N PRO A 107 3.05 -4.70 3.48
CA PRO A 107 4.28 -4.63 4.26
C PRO A 107 5.00 -5.98 4.34
N ALA A 108 4.28 -7.11 4.38
CA ALA A 108 4.89 -8.44 4.31
C ALA A 108 5.63 -8.68 2.99
N LEU A 109 5.04 -8.32 1.85
CA LEU A 109 5.68 -8.43 0.54
C LEU A 109 6.89 -7.52 0.41
N ILE A 110 6.79 -6.27 0.85
CA ILE A 110 7.90 -5.32 0.77
C ILE A 110 9.06 -5.75 1.67
N THR A 111 8.77 -6.31 2.86
CA THR A 111 9.83 -6.82 3.75
C THR A 111 10.47 -8.09 3.20
N LEU A 112 9.70 -8.99 2.58
CA LEU A 112 10.21 -10.24 2.00
C LEU A 112 10.99 -10.04 0.69
N VAL A 113 10.48 -9.18 -0.20
CA VAL A 113 11.07 -8.94 -1.54
C VAL A 113 12.06 -7.78 -1.51
N GLY A 114 11.90 -6.80 -0.61
CA GLY A 114 12.76 -5.61 -0.53
C GLY A 114 14.22 -5.89 -0.18
N GLU A 115 14.53 -7.02 0.48
CA GLU A 115 15.91 -7.44 0.72
C GLU A 115 16.60 -8.00 -0.54
N ARG A 116 15.82 -8.52 -1.50
CA ARG A 116 16.30 -9.08 -2.79
C ARG A 116 16.03 -8.19 -3.99
N SER A 117 15.27 -7.12 -3.83
CA SER A 117 14.90 -6.19 -4.91
C SER A 117 16.09 -5.28 -5.26
N GLY A 118 17.07 -5.86 -5.95
CA GLY A 118 18.09 -5.13 -6.72
C GLY A 118 17.48 -4.56 -8.00
N TRP A 119 16.43 -3.74 -7.89
CA TRP A 119 15.85 -3.06 -9.05
C TRP A 119 16.91 -2.14 -9.70
N PRO A 120 17.14 -2.22 -11.01
CA PRO A 120 18.24 -1.54 -11.68
C PRO A 120 17.94 -0.04 -11.72
N GLY A 121 18.79 0.78 -11.08
CA GLY A 121 18.74 2.22 -11.31
C GLY A 121 19.44 3.10 -10.28
N HIS A 122 19.43 2.76 -9.00
CA HIS A 122 20.00 3.67 -8.02
C HIS A 122 20.84 2.94 -6.97
N ARG A 123 22.15 3.20 -7.04
CA ARG A 123 23.11 2.92 -5.99
C ARG A 123 22.54 3.49 -4.70
N LEU A 124 22.11 2.59 -3.83
CA LEU A 124 21.78 2.88 -2.45
C LEU A 124 22.97 3.63 -1.89
N ALA A 125 22.75 4.85 -1.42
CA ALA A 125 23.78 5.61 -0.72
C ALA A 125 24.22 4.77 0.47
N THR A 126 25.34 4.06 0.31
CA THR A 126 26.08 3.44 1.39
C THR A 126 26.27 4.53 2.42
N ALA A 127 25.71 4.30 3.61
CA ALA A 127 25.87 5.16 4.76
C ALA A 127 27.33 5.61 4.81
N ARG A 128 27.56 6.91 4.60
CA ARG A 128 28.89 7.48 4.75
C ARG A 128 29.29 7.18 6.19
N ALA A 129 30.29 6.33 6.36
CA ALA A 129 30.91 6.10 7.65
C ALA A 129 31.23 7.49 8.24
N PRO A 130 30.96 7.73 9.53
CA PRO A 130 31.32 8.99 10.15
C PRO A 130 32.82 9.18 9.93
N ASP A 131 33.19 10.23 9.20
CA ASP A 131 34.58 10.58 8.94
C ASP A 131 35.27 10.71 10.30
N SER A 132 36.07 9.71 10.69
CA SER A 132 36.90 9.71 11.89
C SER A 132 38.09 10.68 11.77
N SER A 133 38.00 11.65 10.86
CA SER A 133 38.97 12.73 10.61
C SER A 133 38.70 13.97 11.48
N SER A 134 37.91 13.84 12.54
CA SER A 134 37.80 14.84 13.61
C SER A 134 38.18 14.24 14.98
N ALA A 135 39.14 13.31 14.99
CA ALA A 135 39.90 12.99 16.18
C ALA A 135 41.09 13.97 16.25
N ALA A 136 40.98 14.92 17.18
CA ALA A 136 42.00 15.92 17.49
C ALA A 136 43.40 15.28 17.69
N PRO A 137 44.49 15.87 17.16
CA PRO A 137 45.81 15.56 17.65
C PRO A 137 46.10 16.38 18.90
N ALA A 138 46.62 15.66 19.89
CA ALA A 138 46.94 16.07 21.24
C ALA A 138 47.94 17.22 21.35
N ALA A 139 47.79 17.94 22.46
CA ALA A 139 48.80 18.64 23.25
C ALA A 139 50.26 18.58 22.76
N SER A 140 50.83 19.76 22.49
CA SER A 140 52.25 20.03 22.74
C SER A 140 52.36 21.21 23.71
N VAL A 141 52.65 20.88 24.96
CA VAL A 141 52.85 21.79 26.08
C VAL A 141 54.36 22.01 26.28
N ARG A 142 54.75 23.30 26.37
CA ARG A 142 55.96 23.93 27.00
C ARG A 142 57.19 24.24 26.12
N PRO A 143 58.13 25.10 26.61
CA PRO A 143 58.04 26.29 27.48
C PRO A 143 58.75 27.53 26.86
N GLY A 144 58.68 28.69 27.52
CA GLY A 144 59.02 30.01 26.95
C GLY A 144 60.48 30.41 26.81
N ALA A 145 60.64 31.63 26.30
CA ALA A 145 61.73 32.59 26.49
C ALA A 145 61.19 33.97 26.11
#